data_AF-A0A352F1U9-F1
#
_entry.id   AF-A0A352F1U9-F1
#
_cell.length_a   1.000
_cell.length_b   1.000
_cell.length_c   1.000
_cell.angle_alpha   90.00
_cell.angle_beta   90.00
_cell.angle_gamma   90.00
#
_symmetry.space_group_name_H-M   'P 1'
#
loop_
_entity.id
_entity.type
_entity.pdbx_description
1 polymer ?
#
loop_
_entity_poly.entity_id
_entity_poly.type
_entity_poly.pdbx_seq_one_letter_code
_entity_poly.pdbx_strand_id
1 'polypeptide(L)'
;MSPTELWRFFPLGYLLTILIETPILVIGLSRRHSLKRKLFAGAWLTACTYPIVTLVLPLIFAQHSRTLYLLVAETFAPVAECALFWLAFGEREHLGRPCMWRDFGAIIVANLASFGIGEVMNAWQWFGLLNQ
;
A
#
# COMPACT_ATOMS: atom_id res chain seq x y z
N MET A 1 20.18 -2.51 -6.29
CA MET A 1 19.50 -3.08 -7.49
C MET A 1 19.67 -2.16 -8.67
N SER A 2 19.68 -2.71 -9.88
CA SER A 2 19.61 -1.90 -11.09
C SER A 2 18.18 -1.40 -11.32
N PRO A 3 17.97 -0.19 -11.89
CA PRO A 3 16.63 0.33 -12.19
C PRO A 3 15.78 -0.64 -13.03
N THR A 4 16.41 -1.43 -13.90
CA THR A 4 15.74 -2.39 -14.79
C THR A 4 15.06 -3.53 -14.03
N GLU A 5 15.63 -3.99 -12.91
CA GLU A 5 15.03 -5.06 -12.10
C GLU A 5 13.77 -4.58 -11.39
N LEU A 6 13.80 -3.34 -10.85
CA LEU A 6 12.65 -2.72 -10.21
C LEU A 6 11.47 -2.58 -11.18
N TRP A 7 11.73 -2.15 -12.42
CA TRP A 7 10.70 -2.03 -13.46
C TRP A 7 10.10 -3.36 -13.91
N ARG A 8 10.87 -4.45 -13.90
CA ARG A 8 10.35 -5.79 -14.19
C ARG A 8 9.45 -6.31 -13.08
N PHE A 9 9.81 -6.04 -11.83
CA PHE A 9 9.02 -6.43 -10.67
C PHE A 9 7.76 -5.58 -10.50
N PHE A 10 7.84 -4.28 -10.80
CA PHE A 10 6.78 -3.30 -10.60
C PHE A 10 5.37 -3.78 -10.98
N PRO A 11 5.09 -4.24 -12.22
CA PRO A 11 3.73 -4.65 -12.59
C PRO A 11 3.24 -5.88 -11.82
N LEU A 12 4.14 -6.82 -11.52
CA LEU A 12 3.81 -8.06 -10.81
C LEU A 12 3.48 -7.79 -9.35
N GLY A 13 4.33 -7.03 -8.66
CA GLY A 13 4.07 -6.65 -7.28
C GLY A 13 2.87 -5.72 -7.14
N TYR A 14 2.64 -4.81 -8.10
CA TYR A 14 1.44 -3.97 -8.13
C TYR A 14 0.14 -4.79 -8.16
N LEU A 15 0.06 -5.79 -9.05
CA LEU A 15 -1.12 -6.66 -9.16
C LEU A 15 -1.31 -7.51 -7.89
N LEU A 16 -0.22 -8.00 -7.32
CA LEU A 16 -0.24 -8.76 -6.08
C LEU A 16 -0.73 -7.90 -4.91
N THR A 17 -0.23 -6.67 -4.78
CA THR A 17 -0.70 -5.72 -3.76
C THR A 17 -2.19 -5.46 -3.89
N ILE A 18 -2.69 -5.19 -5.10
CA ILE A 18 -4.14 -5.02 -5.32
C ILE A 18 -4.92 -6.27 -4.91
N LEU A 19 -4.42 -7.46 -5.26
CA LEU A 19 -5.07 -8.73 -4.94
C LEU A 19 -5.18 -8.96 -3.43
N ILE A 20 -4.23 -8.47 -2.66
CA ILE A 20 -4.20 -8.56 -1.19
C ILE A 20 -5.06 -7.47 -0.54
N GLU A 21 -4.86 -6.21 -0.95
CA GLU A 21 -5.49 -5.06 -0.31
C GLU A 21 -6.98 -4.99 -0.61
N THR A 22 -7.38 -5.28 -1.85
CA THR A 22 -8.77 -5.10 -2.29
C THR A 22 -9.76 -5.94 -1.48
N PRO A 23 -9.55 -7.25 -1.21
CA PRO A 23 -10.42 -8.02 -0.32
C PRO A 23 -10.55 -7.42 1.08
N ILE A 24 -9.44 -6.97 1.65
CA ILE A 24 -9.41 -6.35 2.99
C ILE A 24 -10.23 -5.07 2.98
N LEU A 25 -10.09 -4.22 1.96
CA LEU A 25 -10.87 -3.00 1.80
C LEU A 25 -12.35 -3.30 1.56
N VAL A 26 -12.68 -4.30 0.73
CA VAL A 26 -14.07 -4.69 0.45
C VAL A 26 -14.80 -5.05 1.75
N ILE A 27 -14.14 -5.79 2.64
CA ILE A 27 -14.69 -6.24 3.92
C ILE A 27 -14.63 -5.13 4.99
N GLY A 28 -13.48 -4.47 5.10
CA GLY A 28 -13.14 -3.52 6.16
C GLY A 28 -13.85 -2.18 6.02
N LEU A 29 -13.90 -1.62 4.80
CA LEU A 29 -14.52 -0.32 4.57
C LEU A 29 -16.00 -0.33 4.94
N SER A 30 -16.45 0.80 5.52
CA SER A 30 -17.81 1.03 5.95
C SER A 30 -18.84 0.74 4.84
N ARG A 31 -20.04 0.29 5.23
CA ARG A 31 -21.13 -0.08 4.30
C ARG A 31 -21.61 1.07 3.41
N ARG A 32 -21.27 2.32 3.74
CA ARG A 32 -21.60 3.52 2.94
C ARG A 32 -20.94 3.52 1.55
N HIS A 33 -19.81 2.83 1.41
CA HIS A 33 -19.09 2.76 0.14
C HIS A 33 -19.65 1.64 -0.73
N SER A 34 -20.05 1.97 -1.96
CA SER A 34 -20.46 0.97 -2.94
C SER A 34 -19.29 0.05 -3.33
N LEU A 35 -19.58 -1.17 -3.76
CA LEU A 35 -18.54 -2.14 -4.15
C LEU A 35 -17.59 -1.56 -5.21
N LYS A 36 -18.12 -0.81 -6.20
CA LYS A 36 -17.32 -0.13 -7.22
C LYS A 36 -16.29 0.83 -6.60
N ARG A 37 -16.68 1.60 -5.58
CA ARG A 37 -15.76 2.51 -4.87
C ARG A 37 -14.70 1.74 -4.09
N LYS A 38 -15.07 0.63 -3.45
CA LYS A 38 -14.12 -0.21 -2.70
C LYS A 38 -13.07 -0.84 -3.61
N LEU A 39 -13.49 -1.38 -4.77
CA LEU A 39 -12.58 -1.94 -5.77
C LEU A 39 -11.68 -0.86 -6.39
N PHE A 40 -12.27 0.30 -6.74
CA PHE A 40 -11.50 1.42 -7.25
C PHE A 40 -10.50 1.94 -6.22
N ALA A 41 -10.88 2.04 -4.95
CA ALA A 41 -9.99 2.48 -3.89
C ALA A 41 -8.77 1.55 -3.78
N GLY A 42 -8.97 0.22 -3.80
CA GLY A 42 -7.85 -0.72 -3.82
C GLY A 42 -6.89 -0.45 -4.98
N ALA A 43 -7.36 -0.43 -6.22
CA ALA A 43 -6.47 -0.19 -7.36
C ALA A 43 -5.84 1.21 -7.38
N TRP A 44 -6.62 2.25 -7.09
CA TRP A 44 -6.19 3.64 -7.21
C TRP A 44 -5.21 4.05 -6.13
N LEU A 45 -5.46 3.66 -4.87
CA LEU A 45 -4.58 4.00 -3.75
C LEU A 45 -3.21 3.37 -3.97
N THR A 46 -3.17 2.06 -4.27
CA THR A 46 -1.92 1.37 -4.63
C THR A 46 -1.24 2.04 -5.82
N ALA A 47 -1.98 2.48 -6.85
CA ALA A 47 -1.37 3.13 -8.02
C ALA A 47 -0.65 4.43 -7.66
N CYS A 48 -1.10 5.14 -6.63
CA CYS A 48 -0.47 6.38 -6.18
C CYS A 48 0.73 6.12 -5.26
N THR A 49 0.71 5.09 -4.42
CA THR A 49 1.72 4.86 -3.38
C THR A 49 2.80 3.88 -3.79
N TYR A 50 2.44 2.82 -4.51
CA TYR A 50 3.33 1.74 -4.89
C TYR A 50 4.55 2.21 -5.72
N PRO A 51 4.43 3.07 -6.75
CA PRO A 51 5.60 3.59 -7.48
C PRO A 51 6.62 4.29 -6.58
N ILE A 52 6.13 5.01 -5.57
CA ILE A 52 7.01 5.71 -4.64
C ILE A 52 7.75 4.68 -3.79
N VAL A 53 7.04 3.71 -3.22
CA VAL A 53 7.62 2.68 -2.35
C VAL A 53 8.59 1.77 -3.11
N THR A 54 8.30 1.41 -4.36
CA THR A 54 9.11 0.41 -5.09
C THR A 54 10.14 1.00 -6.04
N LEU A 55 9.94 2.21 -6.56
CA LEU A 55 10.88 2.83 -7.51
C LEU A 55 11.65 3.99 -6.89
N VAL A 56 11.05 4.76 -5.99
CA VAL A 56 11.66 5.99 -5.46
C VAL A 56 12.40 5.73 -4.15
N LEU A 57 11.74 5.15 -3.15
CA LEU A 57 12.34 4.91 -1.84
C LEU A 57 13.61 4.05 -1.92
N PRO A 58 13.68 2.96 -2.71
CA PRO A 58 14.89 2.14 -2.77
C PRO A 58 16.09 2.89 -3.35
N LEU A 59 15.86 3.88 -4.22
CA LEU A 59 16.93 4.72 -4.78
C LEU A 59 17.42 5.76 -3.76
N ILE A 60 16.51 6.36 -2.99
CA ILE A 60 16.85 7.34 -1.94
C ILE A 60 17.61 6.64 -0.80
N PHE A 61 17.15 5.46 -0.39
CA PHE A 61 17.72 4.69 0.72
C PHE A 61 18.79 3.69 0.28
N ALA A 62 19.29 3.75 -0.96
CA ALA A 62 20.28 2.81 -1.48
C ALA A 62 21.59 2.76 -0.65
N GLN A 63 21.93 3.86 0.04
CA GLN A 63 23.12 3.99 0.89
C GLN A 63 22.79 3.92 2.40
N HIS A 64 21.55 3.58 2.75
CA HIS A 64 21.06 3.55 4.13
C HIS A 64 20.69 2.13 4.55
N SER A 65 20.48 1.94 5.86
CA SER A 65 20.05 0.64 6.39
C SER A 65 18.67 0.24 5.87
N ARG A 66 18.49 -1.07 5.61
CA ARG A 66 17.21 -1.67 5.22
C ARG A 66 16.09 -1.36 6.21
N THR A 67 16.37 -1.41 7.51
CA THR A 67 15.39 -1.11 8.56
C THR A 67 14.82 0.31 8.42
N LEU A 68 15.65 1.29 8.07
CA LEU A 68 15.20 2.65 7.86
C LEU A 68 14.28 2.75 6.64
N TYR A 69 14.64 2.08 5.53
CA TYR A 69 13.77 1.99 4.35
C TYR A 69 12.40 1.39 4.70
N LEU A 70 12.37 0.24 5.40
CA LEU A 70 11.13 -0.44 5.75
C LEU A 70 10.27 0.44 6.66
N LEU A 71 10.86 1.03 7.71
CA LEU A 71 10.13 1.89 8.64
C LEU A 71 9.50 3.10 7.92
N VAL A 72 10.24 3.71 6.99
CA VAL A 72 9.73 4.81 6.17
C VAL A 72 8.62 4.33 5.23
N ALA A 73 8.78 3.19 4.55
CA ALA A 73 7.78 2.64 3.66
C ALA A 73 6.48 2.26 4.39
N GLU A 74 6.58 1.53 5.51
CA GLU A 74 5.48 1.10 6.38
C GLU A 74 4.73 2.28 7.01
N THR A 75 5.38 3.44 7.17
CA THR A 75 4.73 4.65 7.67
C THR A 75 4.13 5.46 6.52
N PHE A 76 4.89 5.65 5.44
CA PHE A 76 4.51 6.49 4.31
C PHE A 76 3.27 5.96 3.62
N ALA A 77 3.23 4.67 3.27
CA ALA A 77 2.16 4.13 2.44
C ALA A 77 0.79 4.19 3.13
N PRO A 78 0.61 3.73 4.39
CA PRO A 78 -0.70 3.85 5.05
C PRO A 78 -1.14 5.29 5.28
N VAL A 79 -0.21 6.19 5.61
CA VAL A 79 -0.53 7.62 5.82
C VAL A 79 -0.96 8.27 4.51
N ALA A 80 -0.22 8.04 3.43
CA ALA A 80 -0.54 8.56 2.10
C ALA A 80 -1.87 8.00 1.59
N GLU A 81 -2.13 6.70 1.76
CA GLU A 81 -3.39 6.10 1.32
C GLU A 81 -4.58 6.58 2.13
N CYS A 82 -4.45 6.74 3.46
CA CYS A 82 -5.52 7.34 4.26
C CYS A 82 -5.81 8.79 3.82
N ALA A 83 -4.77 9.57 3.55
CA ALA A 83 -4.92 10.94 3.07
C ALA A 83 -5.59 10.98 1.68
N LEU A 84 -5.12 10.18 0.73
CA LEU A 84 -5.68 10.09 -0.62
C LEU A 84 -7.11 9.58 -0.61
N PHE A 85 -7.43 8.58 0.21
CA PHE A 85 -8.78 8.06 0.37
C PHE A 85 -9.71 9.13 0.93
N TRP A 86 -9.26 9.88 1.93
CA TRP A 86 -10.03 10.99 2.48
C TRP A 86 -10.23 12.11 1.45
N LEU A 87 -9.22 12.44 0.64
CA LEU A 87 -9.35 13.45 -0.41
C LEU A 87 -10.31 13.01 -1.53
N ALA A 88 -10.35 11.71 -1.84
CA ALA A 88 -11.20 11.18 -2.91
C ALA A 88 -12.64 10.85 -2.46
N PHE A 89 -12.83 10.39 -1.23
CA PHE A 89 -14.10 9.83 -0.73
C PHE A 89 -14.55 10.37 0.64
N GLY A 90 -13.77 11.27 1.24
CA GLY A 90 -14.09 11.89 2.52
C GLY A 90 -15.21 12.92 2.37
N GLU A 91 -16.21 12.82 3.23
CA GLU A 91 -17.27 13.81 3.36
C GLU A 91 -17.10 14.55 4.69
N ARG A 92 -17.14 15.89 4.67
CA ARG A 92 -16.93 16.72 5.87
C ARG A 92 -17.89 16.38 7.02
N GLU A 93 -19.09 15.90 6.70
CA GLU A 93 -20.09 15.48 7.69
C GLU A 93 -19.65 14.29 8.56
N HIS A 94 -18.72 13.48 8.04
CA HIS A 94 -18.23 12.26 8.68
C HIS A 94 -16.88 12.45 9.39
N LEU A 95 -16.35 13.69 9.39
CA LEU A 95 -15.07 14.02 10.01
C LEU A 95 -15.12 13.75 11.52
N GLY A 96 -14.23 12.89 12.00
CA GLY A 96 -14.18 12.48 13.41
C GLY A 96 -15.18 11.38 13.82
N ARG A 97 -16.05 10.90 12.91
CA ARG A 97 -16.99 9.81 13.24
C ARG A 97 -16.30 8.44 13.26
N PRO A 98 -16.82 7.45 14.02
CA PRO A 98 -16.26 6.10 14.06
C PRO A 98 -16.13 5.42 12.68
N CYS A 99 -17.00 5.78 11.73
CA CYS A 99 -16.95 5.24 10.37
C CYS A 99 -15.76 5.76 9.54
N MET A 100 -15.21 6.94 9.86
CA MET A 100 -13.97 7.43 9.26
C MET A 100 -12.77 6.64 9.80
N TRP A 101 -12.69 6.49 11.12
CA TRP A 101 -11.62 5.72 11.77
C TRP A 101 -11.62 4.24 11.36
N ARG A 102 -12.81 3.65 11.18
CA ARG A 102 -12.93 2.29 10.63
C ARG A 102 -12.35 2.19 9.22
N ASP A 103 -12.59 3.17 8.36
CA ASP A 103 -12.08 3.14 6.99
C ASP A 103 -10.56 3.30 6.98
N PHE A 104 -10.01 4.21 7.78
CA PHE A 104 -8.57 4.36 7.93
C PHE A 104 -7.92 3.11 8.52
N GLY A 105 -8.54 2.50 9.53
CA GLY A 105 -8.09 1.22 10.07
C GLY A 105 -8.09 0.12 9.01
N ALA A 106 -9.12 0.04 8.16
CA ALA A 106 -9.16 -0.93 7.08
C ALA A 106 -8.05 -0.71 6.04
N ILE A 107 -7.74 0.55 5.70
CA ILE A 107 -6.65 0.91 4.79
C ILE A 107 -5.30 0.55 5.39
N ILE A 108 -5.05 0.92 6.65
CA ILE A 108 -3.79 0.58 7.35
C ILE A 108 -3.61 -0.93 7.40
N VAL A 109 -4.65 -1.69 7.76
CA VAL A 109 -4.58 -3.16 7.80
C VAL A 109 -4.32 -3.75 6.42
N ALA A 110 -4.96 -3.21 5.37
CA ALA A 110 -4.74 -3.66 3.99
C ALA A 110 -3.28 -3.45 3.59
N ASN A 111 -2.75 -2.24 3.80
CA ASN A 111 -1.41 -1.85 3.42
C ASN A 111 -0.34 -2.67 4.18
N LEU A 112 -0.48 -2.79 5.51
CA LEU A 112 0.43 -3.60 6.33
C LEU A 112 0.37 -5.09 5.96
N ALA A 113 -0.81 -5.61 5.61
CA ALA A 113 -0.94 -6.99 5.14
C ALA A 113 -0.22 -7.21 3.81
N SER A 114 -0.35 -6.26 2.85
CA SER A 114 0.39 -6.35 1.60
C SER A 114 1.90 -6.25 1.82
N PHE A 115 2.34 -5.38 2.72
CA PHE A 115 3.75 -5.23 3.05
C PHE A 115 4.31 -6.51 3.69
N GLY A 116 3.61 -7.06 4.69
CA GLY A 116 4.00 -8.29 5.37
C GLY A 116 4.07 -9.49 4.43
N ILE A 117 3.12 -9.63 3.50
CA ILE A 117 3.18 -10.70 2.48
C ILE A 117 4.33 -10.47 1.52
N GLY A 118 4.58 -9.22 1.09
CA GLY A 118 5.73 -8.87 0.27
C GLY A 118 7.06 -9.26 0.92
N GLU A 119 7.19 -9.00 2.22
CA GLU A 119 8.37 -9.38 3.02
C GLU A 119 8.55 -10.90 3.12
N VAL A 120 7.48 -11.66 3.36
CA VAL A 120 7.52 -13.13 3.38
C VAL A 120 7.93 -13.69 2.02
N MET A 121 7.35 -13.18 0.93
CA MET A 121 7.70 -13.61 -0.43
C MET A 121 9.14 -13.27 -0.78
N ASN A 122 9.64 -12.13 -0.31
CA ASN A 122 11.03 -11.78 -0.46
C ASN A 122 11.95 -12.71 0.36
N ALA A 123 11.58 -13.07 1.60
CA ALA A 123 12.35 -13.99 2.44
C ALA A 123 12.48 -15.39 1.81
N TRP A 124 11.47 -15.83 1.06
CA TRP A 124 11.49 -17.08 0.29
C TRP A 124 12.15 -16.97 -1.09
N GLN A 125 12.82 -15.85 -1.37
CA GLN A 125 13.46 -15.54 -2.65
C GLN A 125 12.53 -15.57 -3.87
N TRP A 126 11.21 -15.54 -3.65
CA TRP A 126 10.22 -15.62 -4.73
C TRP A 126 10.39 -14.49 -5.75
N PHE A 127 10.89 -13.34 -5.29
CA PHE A 127 11.17 -12.19 -6.13
C PHE A 127 12.64 -11.75 -6.16
N GLY A 128 13.55 -12.43 -5.44
CA GLY A 128 14.98 -12.06 -5.38
C GLY A 128 15.24 -10.59 -5.01
N LEU A 129 14.28 -9.92 -4.38
CA LEU A 129 14.19 -8.46 -4.28
C LEU A 129 15.20 -7.81 -3.34
N LEU A 130 15.76 -8.56 -2.39
CA LEU A 130 16.57 -8.00 -1.31
C LEU A 130 17.80 -8.87 -0.97
N ASN A 131 18.48 -9.42 -1.95
CA ASN A 131 19.86 -9.89 -1.76
C ASN A 131 20.83 -8.70 -1.86
N GLN A 132 20.88 -7.88 -0.80
CA GLN A 132 22.06 -7.15 -0.32
C GLN A 132 21.97 -6.99 1.19
#